data_AF-L5JWJ4-F1
#
_entry.id   AF-L5JWJ4-F1
#
_cell.length_a   1.000
_cell.length_b   1.000
_cell.length_c   1.000
_cell.angle_alpha   90.00
_cell.angle_beta   90.00
_cell.angle_gamma   90.00
#
_symmetry.space_group_name_H-M   'P 1'
#
loop_
_entity.id
_entity.type
_entity.pdbx_description
1 polymer ?
#
loop_
_entity_poly.entity_id
_entity_poly.type
_entity_poly.pdbx_seq_one_letter_code
_entity_poly.pdbx_strand_id
1 'polypeptide(L)'
;MKGVRTQGTFSIWAMEQPLQVYRFHGNRHRTPDWGSSPCFLVGDDGRVYEGVGWNVQGTHTPGYSNASLGLAFFGSENGSSPSPAALSAAKDLIAYAVQKGDLSPSYIQPLLLKAEVCLAPRQRAMPSKDCPVIVPRAAWGARETHCSKMDLPAKYVVIIHTAGASCNTSADCRLRVRDTQAYHMDRLDFCDIGYHFLVGQDGGVYEGVGWRFQGSHTFGYNDIGLGVAFMGDFGEKPPNTAALGAAQALIQCGLDEGYLAPSYLLVGHSDVSNVLSPGKALYNIISTWPHFKQRGTSQP
;
A
#
# COMPACT_ATOMS: atom_id res chain seq x y z
N MET A 1 -49.46 21.50 -36.10
CA MET A 1 -49.55 20.94 -34.72
C MET A 1 -48.23 20.21 -34.48
N LYS A 2 -47.30 20.78 -33.68
CA LYS A 2 -46.96 20.39 -32.29
C LYS A 2 -46.84 18.84 -32.17
N GLY A 3 -45.72 18.17 -31.87
CA GLY A 3 -44.47 18.52 -31.17
C GLY A 3 -44.54 18.06 -29.70
N VAL A 4 -43.76 17.03 -29.30
CA VAL A 4 -43.04 16.84 -28.00
C VAL A 4 -42.06 15.64 -28.14
N ARG A 5 -40.80 15.82 -27.69
CA ARG A 5 -39.72 14.83 -27.53
C ARG A 5 -39.83 14.10 -26.18
N THR A 6 -39.34 12.86 -26.12
CA THR A 6 -38.66 12.23 -24.97
C THR A 6 -37.74 11.14 -25.54
N GLN A 7 -36.45 11.39 -25.79
CA GLN A 7 -35.31 11.22 -24.87
C GLN A 7 -35.33 9.87 -24.11
N GLY A 8 -34.72 8.85 -24.71
CA GLY A 8 -33.93 7.84 -24.02
C GLY A 8 -32.45 8.16 -24.26
N THR A 9 -31.95 9.13 -23.51
CA THR A 9 -30.53 9.50 -23.44
C THR A 9 -29.78 8.42 -22.66
N PHE A 10 -28.67 7.91 -23.19
CA PHE A 10 -27.46 7.80 -22.37
C PHE A 10 -26.33 8.53 -23.08
N SER A 11 -25.92 9.56 -22.38
CA SER A 11 -24.96 10.56 -22.77
C SER A 11 -23.55 10.03 -22.56
N ILE A 12 -22.66 10.34 -23.49
CA ILE A 12 -21.22 10.33 -23.23
C ILE A 12 -20.97 11.51 -22.28
N TRP A 13 -21.04 11.24 -20.98
CA TRP A 13 -20.32 12.02 -19.99
C TRP A 13 -19.04 11.26 -19.68
N ALA A 14 -17.91 11.95 -19.75
CA ALA A 14 -16.69 11.48 -19.15
C ALA A 14 -16.91 11.36 -17.63
N MET A 15 -17.25 10.17 -17.16
CA MET A 15 -17.13 9.73 -15.77
C MET A 15 -16.93 8.20 -15.75
N GLU A 16 -15.66 7.81 -15.60
CA GLU A 16 -15.21 6.85 -14.58
C GLU A 16 -15.95 5.50 -14.42
N GLN A 17 -16.08 4.66 -15.44
CA GLN A 17 -16.09 3.21 -15.19
C GLN A 17 -15.48 2.46 -16.41
N PRO A 18 -14.30 1.84 -16.27
CA PRO A 18 -13.76 0.96 -17.30
C PRO A 18 -14.60 -0.32 -17.43
N LEU A 19 -14.32 -1.13 -18.46
CA LEU A 19 -14.56 -2.57 -18.42
C LEU A 19 -14.30 -3.06 -16.99
N GLN A 20 -15.34 -3.51 -16.28
CA GLN A 20 -15.16 -4.00 -14.92
C GLN A 20 -14.49 -5.37 -15.00
N VAL A 21 -13.17 -5.32 -14.98
CA VAL A 21 -12.28 -6.46 -14.81
C VAL A 21 -12.38 -6.89 -13.37
N TYR A 22 -13.11 -7.97 -13.12
CA TYR A 22 -13.10 -8.60 -11.80
C TYR A 22 -11.88 -9.51 -11.68
N ARG A 23 -11.21 -9.47 -10.53
CA ARG A 23 -10.07 -10.35 -10.19
C ARG A 23 -10.47 -11.32 -9.10
N PHE A 24 -10.26 -12.62 -9.32
CA PHE A 24 -10.64 -13.68 -8.36
C PHE A 24 -9.43 -14.56 -8.00
N HIS A 25 -9.37 -15.00 -6.74
CA HIS A 25 -8.38 -15.94 -6.23
C HIS A 25 -8.97 -17.35 -6.07
N GLY A 26 -8.25 -18.38 -6.53
CA GLY A 26 -8.58 -19.77 -6.21
C GLY A 26 -7.67 -20.77 -6.95
N ASN A 27 -6.99 -21.63 -6.20
CA ASN A 27 -6.50 -22.90 -6.73
C ASN A 27 -7.71 -23.74 -7.18
N ARG A 28 -7.60 -24.42 -8.32
CA ARG A 28 -8.61 -25.38 -8.79
C ARG A 28 -9.03 -26.31 -7.65
N HIS A 29 -10.34 -26.39 -7.43
CA HIS A 29 -11.13 -27.48 -6.83
C HIS A 29 -12.12 -27.13 -5.71
N ARG A 30 -12.37 -25.86 -5.40
CA ARG A 30 -13.65 -25.48 -4.79
C ARG A 30 -14.13 -24.19 -5.42
N THR A 31 -15.34 -24.20 -5.96
CA THR A 31 -16.13 -23.01 -6.27
C THR A 31 -16.59 -22.41 -4.94
N PRO A 32 -16.06 -21.27 -4.49
CA PRO A 32 -16.67 -20.52 -3.41
C PRO A 32 -17.98 -19.89 -3.91
N ASP A 33 -18.92 -19.72 -3.00
CA ASP A 33 -20.26 -19.18 -3.25
C ASP A 33 -20.16 -17.66 -3.48
N TRP A 34 -20.29 -17.20 -4.73
CA TRP A 34 -20.01 -15.82 -5.14
C TRP A 34 -21.24 -15.19 -5.78
N GLY A 35 -21.72 -14.06 -5.22
CA GLY A 35 -22.82 -13.28 -5.78
C GLY A 35 -22.60 -12.66 -7.19
N SER A 36 -21.51 -13.00 -7.88
CA SER A 36 -21.16 -12.56 -9.24
C SER A 36 -20.53 -13.70 -10.05
N SER A 37 -21.05 -13.99 -11.24
CA SER A 37 -20.61 -15.07 -12.14
C SER A 37 -20.19 -14.50 -13.50
N PRO A 38 -18.88 -14.33 -13.79
CA PRO A 38 -18.42 -13.80 -15.07
C PRO A 38 -18.62 -14.80 -16.21
N CYS A 39 -18.79 -14.28 -17.44
CA CYS A 39 -18.93 -15.09 -18.64
C CYS A 39 -17.61 -15.79 -19.00
N PHE A 40 -16.48 -15.06 -18.91
CA PHE A 40 -15.15 -15.58 -19.22
C PHE A 40 -14.09 -15.09 -18.22
N LEU A 41 -13.08 -15.92 -18.00
CA LEU A 41 -11.90 -15.65 -17.18
C LEU A 41 -10.64 -15.65 -18.06
N VAL A 42 -9.73 -14.69 -17.87
CA VAL A 42 -8.48 -14.56 -18.63
C VAL A 42 -7.28 -14.63 -17.68
N GLY A 43 -6.40 -15.61 -17.89
CA GLY A 43 -5.23 -15.83 -17.04
C GLY A 43 -3.98 -15.08 -17.51
N ASP A 44 -3.06 -14.83 -16.59
CA ASP A 44 -1.70 -14.34 -16.92
C ASP A 44 -0.89 -15.32 -17.78
N ASP A 45 -1.35 -16.56 -17.92
CA ASP A 45 -0.84 -17.55 -18.87
C ASP A 45 -1.27 -17.29 -20.32
N GLY A 46 -2.04 -16.22 -20.58
CA GLY A 46 -2.55 -15.87 -21.89
C GLY A 46 -3.70 -16.76 -22.35
N ARG A 47 -4.34 -17.51 -21.45
CA ARG A 47 -5.47 -18.39 -21.79
C ARG A 47 -6.80 -17.79 -21.36
N VAL A 48 -7.84 -18.13 -22.13
CA VAL A 48 -9.24 -17.84 -21.80
C VAL A 48 -9.90 -19.10 -21.27
N TYR A 49 -10.62 -18.96 -20.18
CA TYR A 49 -11.37 -20.01 -19.51
C TYR A 49 -12.85 -19.64 -19.51
N GLU A 50 -13.69 -20.59 -19.87
CA GLU A 50 -15.14 -20.39 -19.86
C GLU A 50 -15.66 -20.34 -18.42
N GLY A 51 -16.39 -19.29 -18.09
CA GLY A 51 -17.13 -19.18 -16.84
C GLY A 51 -18.54 -19.75 -17.02
N VAL A 52 -19.55 -18.90 -17.04
CA VAL A 52 -20.92 -19.31 -17.40
C VAL A 52 -21.14 -19.45 -18.92
N GLY A 53 -20.18 -18.99 -19.74
CA GLY A 53 -20.22 -19.11 -21.19
C GLY A 53 -21.09 -18.07 -21.90
N TRP A 54 -21.26 -18.23 -23.21
CA TRP A 54 -21.98 -17.28 -24.08
C TRP A 54 -23.50 -17.26 -23.87
N ASN A 55 -24.08 -18.41 -23.51
CA ASN A 55 -25.52 -18.63 -23.52
C ASN A 55 -26.17 -18.45 -22.14
N VAL A 56 -25.40 -18.01 -21.16
CA VAL A 56 -25.86 -17.80 -19.79
C VAL A 56 -25.52 -16.38 -19.37
N GLN A 57 -26.53 -15.66 -18.89
CA GLN A 57 -26.35 -14.30 -18.42
C GLN A 57 -25.48 -14.30 -17.15
N GLY A 58 -24.24 -13.82 -17.27
CA GLY A 58 -23.34 -13.66 -16.13
C GLY A 58 -23.68 -12.43 -15.27
N THR A 59 -23.62 -12.57 -13.95
CA THR A 59 -23.78 -11.46 -13.01
C THR A 59 -22.44 -10.75 -12.81
N HIS A 60 -22.30 -9.54 -13.35
CA HIS A 60 -21.03 -8.80 -13.27
C HIS A 60 -21.22 -7.30 -13.02
N THR A 61 -22.11 -6.61 -13.73
CA THR A 61 -22.39 -5.19 -13.45
C THR A 61 -23.89 -5.00 -13.18
N PRO A 62 -24.29 -4.48 -12.00
CA PRO A 62 -25.69 -4.19 -11.70
C PRO A 62 -26.30 -3.26 -12.75
N GLY A 63 -27.44 -3.64 -13.32
CA GLY A 63 -28.14 -2.85 -14.35
C GLY A 63 -27.63 -3.02 -15.80
N TYR A 64 -26.49 -3.70 -16.01
CA TYR A 64 -25.91 -3.91 -17.34
C TYR A 64 -25.70 -5.38 -17.70
N SER A 65 -25.84 -6.29 -16.74
CA SER A 65 -25.60 -7.73 -16.93
C SER A 65 -26.42 -8.38 -18.06
N ASN A 66 -27.50 -7.74 -18.53
CA ASN A 66 -28.35 -8.21 -19.63
C ASN A 66 -27.92 -7.71 -21.03
N ALA A 67 -26.97 -6.77 -21.10
CA ALA A 67 -26.56 -6.10 -22.34
C ALA A 67 -25.04 -5.97 -22.49
N SER A 68 -24.25 -6.61 -21.60
CA SER A 68 -22.79 -6.58 -21.63
C SER A 68 -22.17 -7.97 -21.44
N LEU A 69 -20.98 -8.16 -22.01
CA LEU A 69 -20.16 -9.35 -21.80
C LEU A 69 -19.19 -9.10 -20.63
N GLY A 70 -19.26 -9.94 -19.60
CA GLY A 70 -18.38 -9.86 -18.43
C GLY A 70 -17.05 -10.60 -18.64
N LEU A 71 -15.94 -9.88 -18.49
CA LEU A 71 -14.58 -10.40 -18.57
C LEU A 71 -13.83 -10.19 -17.26
N ALA A 72 -13.27 -11.26 -16.70
CA ALA A 72 -12.52 -11.21 -15.45
C ALA A 72 -11.09 -11.70 -15.66
N PHE A 73 -10.10 -11.05 -15.05
CA PHE A 73 -8.68 -11.40 -15.18
C PHE A 73 -8.18 -12.05 -13.90
N PHE A 74 -7.31 -13.06 -13.98
CA PHE A 74 -6.68 -13.66 -12.80
C PHE A 74 -5.17 -13.85 -13.02
N GLY A 75 -4.41 -13.70 -11.93
CA GLY A 75 -2.95 -13.59 -11.97
C GLY A 75 -2.31 -13.74 -10.59
N SER A 76 -0.99 -13.94 -10.55
CA SER A 76 -0.25 -14.32 -9.32
C SER A 76 0.13 -13.15 -8.41
N GLU A 77 0.19 -11.91 -8.91
CA GLU A 77 0.72 -10.76 -8.15
C GLU A 77 -0.35 -9.73 -7.79
N ASN A 78 -0.59 -9.50 -6.51
CA ASN A 78 -1.67 -8.61 -6.07
C ASN A 78 -1.41 -7.14 -6.48
N GLY A 79 -2.44 -6.43 -6.97
CA GLY A 79 -2.34 -5.01 -7.34
C GLY A 79 -1.56 -4.69 -8.63
N SER A 80 -1.08 -5.69 -9.38
CA SER A 80 -0.46 -5.48 -10.69
C SER A 80 -1.49 -5.40 -11.83
N SER A 81 -1.11 -4.69 -12.90
CA SER A 81 -1.86 -4.66 -14.16
C SER A 81 -1.84 -6.04 -14.83
N PRO A 82 -2.88 -6.42 -15.60
CA PRO A 82 -2.87 -7.69 -16.34
C PRO A 82 -1.63 -7.80 -17.23
N SER A 83 -1.07 -9.02 -17.32
CA SER A 83 0.08 -9.27 -18.19
C SER A 83 -0.22 -8.95 -19.66
N PRO A 84 0.78 -8.60 -20.48
CA PRO A 84 0.59 -8.40 -21.92
C PRO A 84 -0.06 -9.60 -22.62
N ALA A 85 0.23 -10.81 -22.14
CA ALA A 85 -0.38 -12.05 -22.64
C ALA A 85 -1.89 -12.10 -22.35
N ALA A 86 -2.30 -11.79 -21.12
CA ALA A 86 -3.70 -11.72 -20.75
C ALA A 86 -4.45 -10.62 -21.54
N LEU A 87 -3.82 -9.46 -21.72
CA LEU A 87 -4.39 -8.36 -22.52
C LEU A 87 -4.59 -8.77 -23.99
N SER A 88 -3.66 -9.52 -24.57
CA SER A 88 -3.78 -10.06 -25.92
C SER A 88 -4.93 -11.05 -26.01
N ALA A 89 -5.01 -12.00 -25.08
CA ALA A 89 -6.06 -13.01 -25.06
C ALA A 89 -7.46 -12.41 -24.93
N ALA A 90 -7.61 -11.36 -24.12
CA ALA A 90 -8.87 -10.63 -24.00
C ALA A 90 -9.27 -9.92 -25.30
N LYS A 91 -8.31 -9.33 -26.02
CA LYS A 91 -8.54 -8.72 -27.33
C LYS A 91 -9.02 -9.74 -28.35
N ASP A 92 -8.37 -10.89 -28.41
CA ASP A 92 -8.71 -11.96 -29.34
C ASP A 92 -10.13 -12.51 -29.09
N LEU A 93 -10.51 -12.64 -27.81
CA LEU A 93 -11.85 -13.05 -27.41
C LEU A 93 -12.93 -12.03 -27.82
N ILE A 94 -12.66 -10.74 -27.62
CA ILE A 94 -13.59 -9.67 -28.03
C ILE A 94 -13.74 -9.70 -29.56
N ALA A 95 -12.64 -9.82 -30.30
CA ALA A 95 -12.67 -9.90 -31.76
C ALA A 95 -13.48 -11.12 -32.25
N TYR A 96 -13.31 -12.28 -31.61
CA TYR A 96 -14.07 -13.48 -31.90
C TYR A 96 -15.58 -13.29 -31.66
N ALA A 97 -15.97 -12.69 -30.53
CA ALA A 97 -17.36 -12.43 -30.18
C ALA A 97 -18.05 -11.51 -31.21
N VAL A 98 -17.32 -10.51 -31.69
CA VAL A 98 -17.81 -9.57 -32.71
C VAL A 98 -17.99 -10.28 -34.05
N GLN A 99 -17.05 -11.14 -34.42
CA GLN A 99 -17.15 -11.95 -35.65
C GLN A 99 -18.34 -12.91 -35.62
N LYS A 100 -18.65 -13.45 -34.44
CA LYS A 100 -19.78 -14.37 -34.25
C LYS A 100 -21.13 -13.68 -34.14
N GLY A 101 -21.15 -12.35 -34.01
CA GLY A 101 -22.36 -11.57 -33.81
C GLY A 101 -22.86 -11.54 -32.36
N ASP A 102 -22.07 -12.10 -31.43
CA ASP A 102 -22.36 -12.09 -30.00
C ASP A 102 -22.11 -10.70 -29.38
N LEU A 103 -21.28 -9.88 -30.02
CA LEU A 103 -21.07 -8.46 -29.68
C LEU A 103 -21.26 -7.55 -30.90
N SER A 104 -21.93 -6.41 -30.69
CA SER A 104 -22.10 -5.41 -31.75
C SER A 104 -20.79 -4.63 -32.00
N PRO A 105 -20.33 -4.51 -33.25
CA PRO A 105 -19.14 -3.73 -33.59
C PRO A 105 -19.32 -2.22 -33.36
N SER A 106 -20.56 -1.74 -33.23
CA SER A 106 -20.90 -0.33 -33.05
C SER A 106 -20.53 0.24 -31.68
N TYR A 107 -20.20 -0.61 -30.71
CA TYR A 107 -19.90 -0.23 -29.32
C TYR A 107 -18.46 -0.53 -28.89
N ILE A 108 -17.58 -0.82 -29.85
CA ILE A 108 -16.15 -0.99 -29.62
C ILE A 108 -15.47 0.38 -29.79
N GLN A 109 -15.39 1.18 -28.74
CA GLN A 109 -14.40 2.26 -28.75
C GLN A 109 -12.99 1.65 -28.94
N PRO A 110 -12.06 2.32 -29.64
CA PRO A 110 -10.70 1.82 -29.82
C PRO A 110 -10.13 1.47 -28.44
N LEU A 111 -9.81 0.18 -28.29
CA LEU A 111 -9.30 -0.46 -27.08
C LEU A 111 -7.99 0.21 -26.62
N LEU A 112 -8.09 1.34 -25.95
CA LEU A 112 -7.18 1.65 -24.87
C LEU A 112 -7.61 0.81 -23.69
N LEU A 113 -7.10 -0.42 -23.64
CA LEU A 113 -6.72 -1.02 -22.37
C LEU A 113 -5.65 -0.11 -21.78
N LYS A 114 -6.04 1.05 -21.25
CA LYS A 114 -5.24 1.71 -20.23
C LYS A 114 -5.20 0.70 -19.09
N ALA A 115 -4.01 0.43 -18.62
CA ALA A 115 -3.79 -0.26 -17.36
C ALA A 115 -4.38 0.61 -16.24
N GLU A 116 -5.70 0.60 -16.11
CA GLU A 116 -6.36 1.09 -14.92
C GLU A 116 -6.25 -0.06 -13.93
N VAL A 117 -5.35 0.14 -12.97
CA VAL A 117 -5.31 -0.63 -11.73
C VAL A 117 -6.75 -0.74 -11.26
N CYS A 118 -7.30 -1.95 -11.22
CA CYS A 118 -8.58 -2.21 -10.58
C CYS A 118 -8.38 -1.91 -9.09
N LEU A 119 -8.52 -0.64 -8.72
CA LEU A 119 -8.64 -0.25 -7.34
C LEU A 119 -9.97 -0.85 -6.90
N ALA A 120 -9.90 -2.01 -6.25
CA ALA A 120 -10.94 -2.38 -5.31
C ALA A 120 -11.26 -1.13 -4.47
N PRO A 121 -12.53 -0.90 -4.07
CA PRO A 121 -12.79 0.08 -3.03
C PRO A 121 -11.75 -0.20 -1.96
N ARG A 122 -10.96 0.81 -1.56
CA ARG A 122 -10.16 0.69 -0.35
C ARG A 122 -11.18 0.27 0.70
N GLN A 123 -11.25 -1.03 1.01
CA GLN A 123 -11.53 -1.40 2.38
C GLN A 123 -10.47 -0.60 3.09
N ARG A 124 -10.89 0.46 3.78
CA ARG A 124 -10.10 0.96 4.89
C ARG A 124 -9.78 -0.32 5.63
N ALA A 125 -8.51 -0.75 5.59
CA ALA A 125 -8.05 -1.73 6.53
C ALA A 125 -8.50 -1.12 7.85
N MET A 126 -9.56 -1.68 8.44
CA MET A 126 -9.81 -1.40 9.83
C MET A 126 -8.49 -1.78 10.48
N PRO A 127 -7.83 -0.87 11.22
CA PRO A 127 -6.56 -1.20 11.84
C PRO A 127 -6.80 -2.51 12.57
N SER A 128 -6.04 -3.54 12.21
CA SER A 128 -6.04 -4.75 13.03
C SER A 128 -5.72 -4.26 14.43
N LYS A 129 -6.56 -4.60 15.40
CA LYS A 129 -6.26 -4.31 16.82
C LYS A 129 -4.98 -5.01 17.28
N ASP A 130 -4.44 -5.90 16.46
CA ASP A 130 -3.20 -6.60 16.71
C ASP A 130 -2.02 -5.79 16.18
N CYS A 131 -1.01 -5.64 17.04
CA CYS A 131 0.29 -5.09 16.69
C CYS A 131 0.85 -5.73 15.40
N PRO A 132 1.54 -4.95 14.54
CA PRO A 132 2.20 -5.53 13.39
C PRO A 132 3.26 -6.54 13.86
N VAL A 133 3.52 -7.55 13.04
CA VAL A 133 4.64 -8.46 13.29
C VAL A 133 5.94 -7.67 13.17
N ILE A 134 6.56 -7.38 14.30
CA ILE A 134 7.86 -6.72 14.38
C ILE A 134 8.93 -7.79 14.17
N VAL A 135 9.78 -7.60 13.16
CA VAL A 135 10.95 -8.44 12.90
C VAL A 135 11.95 -8.17 14.04
N PRO A 136 12.19 -9.15 14.92
CA PRO A 136 12.99 -8.92 16.12
C PRO A 136 14.47 -8.76 15.77
N ARG A 137 15.21 -8.11 16.66
CA ARG A 137 16.68 -7.92 16.55
C ARG A 137 17.45 -9.16 16.12
N ALA A 138 17.14 -10.32 16.71
CA ALA A 138 17.80 -11.59 16.40
C ALA A 138 17.60 -12.03 14.94
N ALA A 139 16.46 -11.72 14.33
CA ALA A 139 16.13 -12.17 12.97
C ALA A 139 16.96 -11.48 11.89
N TRP A 140 17.51 -10.29 12.15
CA TRP A 140 18.43 -9.58 11.24
C TRP A 140 19.90 -9.61 11.71
N GLY A 141 20.20 -10.35 12.78
CA GLY A 141 21.56 -10.52 13.28
C GLY A 141 22.11 -9.29 13.98
N ALA A 142 21.27 -8.62 14.77
CA ALA A 142 21.67 -7.44 15.53
C ALA A 142 22.82 -7.72 16.50
N ARG A 143 23.78 -6.79 16.57
CA ARG A 143 24.73 -6.70 17.68
C ARG A 143 24.02 -6.32 18.99
N GLU A 144 24.66 -6.57 20.11
CA GLU A 144 24.16 -6.16 21.43
C GLU A 144 24.04 -4.62 21.52
N THR A 145 23.01 -4.14 22.20
CA THR A 145 22.79 -2.71 22.45
C THR A 145 23.54 -2.29 23.70
N HIS A 146 24.17 -1.11 23.66
CA HIS A 146 24.77 -0.48 24.83
C HIS A 146 24.03 0.80 25.22
N CYS A 147 22.81 0.99 24.70
CA CYS A 147 22.03 2.19 24.95
C CYS A 147 21.41 2.16 26.34
N SER A 148 21.24 3.36 26.92
CA SER A 148 20.52 3.53 28.18
C SER A 148 19.03 3.20 28.04
N LYS A 149 18.38 2.83 29.14
CA LYS A 149 16.92 2.64 29.14
C LYS A 149 16.21 3.97 28.93
N MET A 150 15.07 3.92 28.25
CA MET A 150 14.19 5.06 28.00
C MET A 150 13.12 5.16 29.08
N ASP A 151 12.77 6.39 29.45
CA ASP A 151 11.62 6.65 30.31
C ASP A 151 10.33 6.61 29.47
N LEU A 152 9.40 5.74 29.86
CA LEU A 152 8.15 5.49 29.17
C LEU A 152 6.94 6.02 29.98
N PRO A 153 5.82 6.36 29.33
CA PRO A 153 5.61 6.31 27.88
C PRO A 153 6.31 7.44 27.12
N ALA A 154 6.71 7.18 25.89
CA ALA A 154 7.25 8.20 25.00
C ALA A 154 6.18 9.27 24.71
N LYS A 155 6.62 10.51 24.51
CA LYS A 155 5.76 11.68 24.25
C LYS A 155 5.77 12.09 22.78
N TYR A 156 6.76 11.63 22.02
CA TYR A 156 6.92 11.97 20.61
C TYR A 156 7.07 10.73 19.74
N VAL A 157 6.60 10.83 18.50
CA VAL A 157 7.03 9.98 17.39
C VAL A 157 7.72 10.87 16.36
N VAL A 158 8.99 10.60 16.08
CA VAL A 158 9.76 11.34 15.08
C VAL A 158 9.88 10.47 13.83
N ILE A 159 9.26 10.91 12.74
CA ILE A 159 9.34 10.22 11.45
C ILE A 159 10.60 10.67 10.71
N ILE A 160 11.40 9.69 10.30
CA ILE A 160 12.71 9.86 9.69
C ILE A 160 12.75 9.08 8.37
N HIS A 161 13.56 9.50 7.42
CA HIS A 161 14.06 8.64 6.36
C HIS A 161 15.54 8.33 6.56
N THR A 162 16.02 7.19 6.06
CA THR A 162 17.45 6.85 6.16
C THR A 162 18.31 7.57 5.12
N ALA A 163 17.68 8.19 4.10
CA ALA A 163 18.35 8.82 2.96
C ALA A 163 19.33 7.87 2.22
N GLY A 164 19.07 6.57 2.31
CA GLY A 164 19.85 5.52 1.67
C GLY A 164 19.04 4.74 0.63
N ALA A 165 19.54 3.56 0.25
CA ALA A 165 18.81 2.67 -0.63
C ALA A 165 17.57 2.09 0.09
N SER A 166 16.43 2.10 -0.61
CA SER A 166 15.24 1.36 -0.20
C SER A 166 15.46 -0.15 -0.29
N CYS A 167 14.54 -0.93 0.29
CA CYS A 167 14.50 -2.38 0.21
C CYS A 167 13.06 -2.84 -0.02
N ASN A 168 12.85 -3.81 -0.91
CA ASN A 168 11.51 -4.28 -1.31
C ASN A 168 11.25 -5.75 -0.95
N THR A 169 12.28 -6.47 -0.52
CA THR A 169 12.17 -7.85 -0.05
C THR A 169 12.64 -7.94 1.40
N SER A 170 12.08 -8.89 2.14
CA SER A 170 12.46 -9.08 3.55
C SER A 170 13.94 -9.41 3.74
N ALA A 171 14.54 -10.13 2.80
CA ALA A 171 15.98 -10.42 2.83
C ALA A 171 16.82 -9.15 2.66
N ASP A 172 16.49 -8.31 1.67
CA ASP A 172 17.20 -7.05 1.44
C ASP A 172 17.03 -6.10 2.62
N CYS A 173 15.82 -6.01 3.18
CA CYS A 173 15.56 -5.12 4.31
C CYS A 173 16.35 -5.51 5.56
N ARG A 174 16.44 -6.81 5.88
CA ARG A 174 17.32 -7.27 6.99
C ARG A 174 18.78 -6.88 6.76
N LEU A 175 19.28 -7.01 5.53
CA LEU A 175 20.64 -6.58 5.19
C LEU A 175 20.81 -5.06 5.39
N ARG A 176 19.85 -4.25 4.94
CA ARG A 176 19.88 -2.79 5.12
C ARG A 176 19.86 -2.37 6.59
N VAL A 177 19.05 -3.01 7.42
CA VAL A 177 19.00 -2.74 8.87
C VAL A 177 20.36 -3.04 9.50
N ARG A 178 20.95 -4.20 9.16
CA ARG A 178 22.28 -4.59 9.67
C ARG A 178 23.39 -3.64 9.23
N ASP A 179 23.41 -3.26 7.95
CA ASP A 179 24.39 -2.30 7.42
C ASP A 179 24.23 -0.92 8.11
N THR A 180 22.99 -0.52 8.39
CA THR A 180 22.69 0.72 9.12
C THR A 180 23.21 0.65 10.57
N GLN A 181 23.02 -0.47 11.27
CA GLN A 181 23.59 -0.67 12.61
C GLN A 181 25.12 -0.59 12.58
N ALA A 182 25.77 -1.28 11.64
CA ALA A 182 27.22 -1.25 11.49
C ALA A 182 27.73 0.17 11.26
N TYR A 183 27.09 0.93 10.36
CA TYR A 183 27.45 2.33 10.14
C TYR A 183 27.30 3.18 11.40
N HIS A 184 26.17 3.08 12.11
CA HIS A 184 25.93 3.85 13.33
C HIS A 184 26.92 3.52 14.45
N MET A 185 27.20 2.24 14.69
CA MET A 185 28.13 1.83 15.75
C MET A 185 29.59 2.10 15.37
N ASP A 186 30.00 1.70 14.16
CA ASP A 186 31.42 1.68 13.80
C ASP A 186 31.93 3.03 13.28
N ARG A 187 31.03 3.90 12.78
CA ARG A 187 31.41 5.18 12.17
C ARG A 187 30.92 6.39 12.93
N LEU A 188 29.78 6.28 13.63
CA LEU A 188 29.20 7.38 14.40
C LEU A 188 29.34 7.20 15.92
N ASP A 189 29.92 6.09 16.38
CA ASP A 189 30.10 5.76 17.80
C ASP A 189 28.77 5.75 18.59
N PHE A 190 27.68 5.37 17.93
CA PHE A 190 26.40 5.21 18.59
C PHE A 190 26.38 3.91 19.39
N CYS A 191 25.64 3.92 20.50
CA CYS A 191 25.46 2.74 21.36
C CYS A 191 24.78 1.56 20.65
N ASP A 192 24.11 1.82 19.52
CA ASP A 192 23.41 0.86 18.67
C ASP A 192 22.97 1.56 17.36
N ILE A 193 22.13 0.90 16.56
CA ILE A 193 21.34 1.55 15.51
C ILE A 193 20.50 2.69 16.10
N GLY A 194 20.69 3.93 15.63
CA GLY A 194 20.07 5.10 16.26
C GLY A 194 18.53 5.16 16.24
N TYR A 195 17.84 4.35 15.45
CA TYR A 195 16.37 4.36 15.32
C TYR A 195 15.71 3.31 16.21
N HIS A 196 14.51 3.60 16.72
CA HIS A 196 13.74 2.63 17.50
C HIS A 196 13.18 1.53 16.60
N PHE A 197 12.63 1.93 15.44
CA PHE A 197 12.11 1.02 14.42
C PHE A 197 12.47 1.50 13.03
N LEU A 198 12.64 0.55 12.11
CA LEU A 198 12.84 0.81 10.69
C LEU A 198 11.71 0.17 9.88
N VAL A 199 11.29 0.82 8.80
CA VAL A 199 10.19 0.36 7.95
C VAL A 199 10.67 0.22 6.50
N GLY A 200 10.51 -0.98 5.93
CA GLY A 200 10.87 -1.28 4.55
C GLY A 200 9.72 -1.10 3.57
N GLN A 201 10.04 -1.01 2.26
CA GLN A 201 9.00 -1.03 1.22
C GLN A 201 8.36 -2.42 1.08
N ASP A 202 8.93 -3.46 1.70
CA ASP A 202 8.29 -4.76 1.85
C ASP A 202 7.10 -4.74 2.83
N GLY A 203 6.86 -3.62 3.51
CA GLY A 203 5.83 -3.49 4.56
C GLY A 203 6.25 -4.08 5.90
N GLY A 204 7.52 -4.48 6.06
CA GLY A 204 8.05 -5.00 7.32
C GLY A 204 8.41 -3.88 8.30
N VAL A 205 8.17 -4.13 9.58
CA VAL A 205 8.71 -3.33 10.68
C VAL A 205 9.88 -4.08 11.30
N TYR A 206 11.02 -3.43 11.38
CA TYR A 206 12.27 -3.99 11.88
C TYR A 206 12.63 -3.32 13.21
N GLU A 207 12.79 -4.13 14.25
CA GLU A 207 13.19 -3.65 15.56
C GLU A 207 14.63 -3.11 15.51
N GLY A 208 14.78 -1.80 15.76
CA GLY A 208 16.07 -1.15 16.03
C GLY A 208 16.40 -1.26 17.51
N VAL A 209 16.66 -0.15 18.21
CA VAL A 209 16.79 -0.17 19.69
C VAL A 209 15.52 -0.65 20.41
N GLY A 210 14.38 -0.69 19.71
CA GLY A 210 13.12 -1.20 20.22
C GLY A 210 12.43 -0.19 21.14
N TRP A 211 11.48 -0.66 21.95
CA TRP A 211 10.60 0.22 22.74
C TRP A 211 11.23 0.80 24.00
N ARG A 212 12.23 0.14 24.59
CA ARG A 212 12.64 0.35 25.99
C ARG A 212 14.00 1.02 26.16
N PHE A 213 14.69 1.29 25.07
CA PHE A 213 16.04 1.88 25.07
C PHE A 213 16.03 3.20 24.31
N GLN A 214 16.85 4.13 24.77
CA GLN A 214 17.03 5.42 24.12
C GLN A 214 17.69 5.23 22.76
N GLY A 215 17.18 5.92 21.75
CA GLY A 215 17.80 5.97 20.43
C GLY A 215 18.90 7.04 20.33
N SER A 216 19.44 7.21 19.13
CA SER A 216 20.41 8.26 18.78
C SER A 216 20.00 8.96 17.48
N HIS A 217 18.69 9.14 17.26
CA HIS A 217 18.14 9.59 15.98
C HIS A 217 17.92 11.09 15.89
N THR A 218 17.61 11.77 16.99
CA THR A 218 17.23 13.19 17.00
C THR A 218 17.66 13.84 18.31
N PHE A 219 18.65 14.73 18.21
CA PHE A 219 19.18 15.44 19.37
C PHE A 219 18.07 16.20 20.11
N GLY A 220 18.01 16.06 21.44
CA GLY A 220 16.97 16.65 22.29
C GLY A 220 15.64 15.89 22.35
N TYR A 221 15.51 14.77 21.62
CA TYR A 221 14.30 13.93 21.61
C TYR A 221 14.58 12.44 21.87
N ASN A 222 15.85 12.02 21.91
CA ASN A 222 16.25 10.62 22.02
C ASN A 222 15.75 9.89 23.29
N ASP A 223 15.49 10.63 24.36
CA ASP A 223 15.05 10.14 25.67
C ASP A 223 13.52 10.20 25.86
N ILE A 224 12.81 10.96 25.02
CA ILE A 224 11.37 11.21 25.13
C ILE A 224 10.56 10.85 23.89
N GLY A 225 11.21 10.47 22.78
CA GLY A 225 10.58 10.22 21.50
C GLY A 225 11.03 8.93 20.84
N LEU A 226 10.08 8.25 20.18
CA LEU A 226 10.35 7.08 19.34
C LEU A 226 10.69 7.53 17.92
N GLY A 227 11.89 7.19 17.47
CA GLY A 227 12.33 7.40 16.10
C GLY A 227 11.93 6.25 15.17
N VAL A 228 11.05 6.52 14.21
CA VAL A 228 10.60 5.55 13.19
C VAL A 228 11.20 5.95 11.84
N ALA A 229 12.13 5.15 11.33
CA ALA A 229 12.87 5.45 10.11
C ALA A 229 12.35 4.64 8.90
N PHE A 230 11.89 5.31 7.86
CA PHE A 230 11.61 4.68 6.57
C PHE A 230 12.94 4.44 5.83
N MET A 231 13.20 3.19 5.44
CA MET A 231 14.39 2.83 4.68
C MET A 231 14.26 3.29 3.23
N GLY A 232 15.03 4.32 2.87
CA GLY A 232 15.01 4.93 1.54
C GLY A 232 15.25 6.44 1.57
N ASP A 233 15.20 7.05 0.39
CA ASP A 233 15.07 8.50 0.20
C ASP A 233 13.66 8.83 -0.31
N PHE A 234 13.02 9.76 0.37
CA PHE A 234 11.64 10.19 0.12
C PHE A 234 11.53 11.71 -0.07
N GLY A 235 12.59 12.33 -0.60
CA GLY A 235 12.54 13.72 -1.05
C GLY A 235 11.50 13.94 -2.14
N GLU A 236 11.51 13.09 -3.17
CA GLU A 236 10.64 13.24 -4.36
C GLU A 236 9.52 12.20 -4.44
N LYS A 237 9.84 10.94 -4.16
CA LYS A 237 8.89 9.82 -4.25
C LYS A 237 8.45 9.42 -2.84
N PRO A 238 7.15 9.18 -2.59
CA PRO A 238 6.70 8.73 -1.29
C PRO A 238 7.04 7.24 -1.06
N PRO A 239 7.07 6.76 0.20
CA PRO A 239 7.02 5.32 0.46
C PRO A 239 5.73 4.70 -0.09
N ASN A 240 5.77 3.41 -0.36
CA ASN A 240 4.59 2.69 -0.82
C ASN A 240 3.56 2.50 0.32
N THR A 241 2.35 2.10 -0.06
CA THR A 241 1.23 1.93 0.86
C THR A 241 1.51 0.90 1.96
N ALA A 242 2.31 -0.14 1.67
CA ALA A 242 2.65 -1.17 2.64
C ALA A 242 3.52 -0.61 3.78
N ALA A 243 4.56 0.16 3.45
CA ALA A 243 5.40 0.84 4.43
C ALA A 243 4.60 1.84 5.28
N LEU A 244 3.76 2.66 4.65
CA LEU A 244 2.92 3.63 5.36
C LEU A 244 1.95 2.95 6.33
N GLY A 245 1.30 1.87 5.89
CA GLY A 245 0.39 1.08 6.74
C GLY A 245 1.12 0.42 7.91
N ALA A 246 2.31 -0.13 7.68
CA ALA A 246 3.13 -0.75 8.72
C ALA A 246 3.55 0.26 9.80
N ALA A 247 3.96 1.47 9.41
CA ALA A 247 4.29 2.53 10.35
C ALA A 247 3.09 2.99 11.17
N GLN A 248 1.91 3.15 10.55
CA GLN A 248 0.68 3.51 11.28
C GLN A 248 0.25 2.42 12.27
N ALA A 249 0.31 1.15 11.85
CA ALA A 249 0.03 0.01 12.73
C ALA A 249 1.03 -0.07 13.91
N LEU A 250 2.31 0.21 13.67
CA LEU A 250 3.33 0.28 14.71
C LEU A 250 3.03 1.38 15.73
N ILE A 251 2.67 2.57 15.27
CA ILE A 251 2.34 3.70 16.16
C ILE A 251 1.11 3.35 17.00
N GLN A 252 0.07 2.77 16.39
CA GLN A 252 -1.12 2.32 17.11
C GLN A 252 -0.79 1.26 18.15
N CYS A 253 0.02 0.26 17.80
CA CYS A 253 0.53 -0.75 18.74
C CYS A 253 1.25 -0.10 19.93
N GLY A 254 2.09 0.91 19.69
CA GLY A 254 2.77 1.65 20.75
C GLY A 254 1.79 2.32 21.73
N LEU A 255 0.65 2.82 21.25
CA LEU A 255 -0.42 3.37 22.10
C LEU A 255 -1.11 2.28 22.90
N ASP A 256 -1.50 1.20 22.24
CA ASP A 256 -2.29 0.11 22.83
C ASP A 256 -1.49 -0.62 23.93
N GLU A 257 -0.18 -0.79 23.73
CA GLU A 257 0.74 -1.42 24.67
C GLU A 257 1.31 -0.45 25.74
N GLY A 258 0.94 0.84 25.69
CA GLY A 258 1.38 1.84 26.66
C GLY A 258 2.84 2.29 26.53
N TYR A 259 3.50 2.00 25.40
CA TYR A 259 4.83 2.55 25.08
C TYR A 259 4.76 4.02 24.64
N LEU A 260 3.61 4.46 24.14
CA LEU A 260 3.37 5.82 23.64
C LEU A 260 2.23 6.47 24.43
N ALA A 261 2.43 7.72 24.82
CA ALA A 261 1.42 8.45 25.60
C ALA A 261 0.18 8.70 24.72
N PRO A 262 -1.06 8.61 25.25
CA PRO A 262 -2.27 8.91 24.48
C PRO A 262 -2.28 10.33 23.88
N SER A 263 -1.55 11.26 24.48
CA SER A 263 -1.39 12.65 24.03
C SER A 263 -0.08 12.89 23.24
N TYR A 264 0.53 11.86 22.68
CA TYR A 264 1.78 12.00 21.95
C TYR A 264 1.67 12.99 20.79
N LEU A 265 2.82 13.52 20.38
CA LEU A 265 2.95 14.36 19.20
C LEU A 265 3.71 13.62 18.11
N LEU A 266 3.17 13.62 16.89
CA LEU A 266 3.85 13.11 15.71
C LEU A 266 4.50 14.28 14.96
N VAL A 267 5.79 14.14 14.65
CA VAL A 267 6.56 15.18 13.96
C VAL A 267 7.43 14.57 12.88
N GLY A 268 7.72 15.33 11.83
CA GLY A 268 8.82 15.00 10.92
C GLY A 268 10.17 15.37 11.56
N HIS A 269 11.24 14.68 11.22
CA HIS A 269 12.58 15.01 11.70
C HIS A 269 12.97 16.49 11.43
N SER A 270 12.52 17.05 10.30
CA SER A 270 12.69 18.47 9.93
C SER A 270 11.94 19.47 10.81
N ASP A 271 10.91 19.05 11.54
CA ASP A 271 10.18 19.94 12.47
C ASP A 271 11.02 20.25 13.71
N VAL A 272 11.93 19.35 14.07
CA VAL A 272 12.69 19.37 15.34
C VAL A 272 14.20 19.44 15.14
N SER A 273 14.68 19.38 13.90
CA SER A 273 16.11 19.46 13.55
C SER A 273 16.28 20.15 12.19
N ASN A 274 17.42 20.81 11.98
CA ASN A 274 17.72 21.48 10.71
C ASN A 274 18.24 20.49 9.65
N VAL A 275 17.36 19.58 9.21
CA VAL A 275 17.65 18.49 8.27
C VAL A 275 16.52 18.34 7.26
N LEU A 276 16.79 17.68 6.12
CA LEU A 276 15.79 17.43 5.08
C LEU A 276 14.88 16.23 5.38
N SER A 277 15.31 15.33 6.26
CA SER A 277 14.56 14.16 6.69
C SER A 277 13.20 14.58 7.31
N PRO A 278 12.09 13.86 7.06
CA PRO A 278 11.95 12.57 6.39
C PRO A 278 11.86 12.64 4.85
N GLY A 279 12.18 13.78 4.24
CA GLY A 279 11.99 14.04 2.82
C GLY A 279 10.59 14.60 2.54
N LYS A 280 10.50 15.49 1.56
CA LYS A 280 9.28 16.28 1.27
C LYS A 280 8.08 15.40 0.91
N ALA A 281 8.26 14.34 0.13
CA ALA A 281 7.16 13.48 -0.28
C ALA A 281 6.57 12.70 0.91
N LEU A 282 7.41 12.20 1.82
CA LEU A 282 6.95 11.55 3.05
C LEU A 282 6.37 12.55 4.05
N TYR A 283 7.01 13.71 4.22
CA TYR A 283 6.53 14.78 5.10
C TYR A 283 5.09 15.21 4.76
N ASN A 284 4.79 15.39 3.47
CA ASN A 284 3.45 15.75 2.99
C ASN A 284 2.38 14.70 3.32
N ILE A 285 2.77 13.44 3.51
CA ILE A 285 1.83 12.37 3.86
C ILE A 285 1.62 12.35 5.37
N ILE A 286 2.70 12.36 6.16
CA ILE A 286 2.59 12.29 7.62
C ILE A 286 1.90 13.53 8.22
N SER A 287 1.91 14.66 7.51
CA SER A 287 1.19 15.86 7.93
C SER A 287 -0.33 15.67 7.97
N THR A 288 -0.83 14.61 7.31
CA THR A 288 -2.24 14.23 7.32
C THR A 288 -2.58 13.17 8.38
N TRP A 289 -1.57 12.66 9.10
CA TRP A 289 -1.77 11.63 10.11
C TRP A 289 -2.31 12.19 11.42
N PRO A 290 -3.02 11.39 12.23
CA PRO A 290 -3.39 11.76 13.58
C PRO A 290 -2.18 12.19 14.41
N HIS A 291 -2.40 13.12 15.35
CA HIS A 291 -1.36 13.66 16.24
C HIS A 291 -0.23 14.45 15.58
N PHE A 292 -0.29 14.69 14.27
CA PHE A 292 0.73 15.51 13.61
C PHE A 292 0.75 16.95 14.15
N LYS A 293 1.95 17.44 14.47
CA LYS A 293 2.19 18.83 14.87
C LYS A 293 3.30 19.47 14.05
N GLN A 294 2.90 20.44 13.23
CA GLN A 294 3.85 21.27 12.50
C GLN A 294 4.51 22.29 13.43
N ARG A 295 5.82 22.52 13.24
CA ARG A 295 6.59 23.57 13.91
C ARG A 295 5.88 24.93 13.79
N GLY A 296 5.66 25.61 14.93
CA GLY A 296 5.10 26.97 14.97
C GLY A 296 3.59 27.08 15.20
N THR A 297 2.87 25.97 15.35
CA THR A 297 1.46 25.99 15.77
C THR A 297 1.35 25.83 17.30
N SER A 298 1.56 26.93 18.04
CA SER A 298 1.12 27.02 19.44
C SER A 298 -0.39 26.75 19.48
N GLN A 299 -0.83 25.78 20.29
CA GLN A 299 -2.25 25.67 20.62
C GLN A 299 -2.66 26.86 21.50
N PRO A 300 -3.88 27.41 21.33
CA PRO A 300 -4.41 28.44 22.21
C PRO A 300 -4.57 27.96 23.66
#